data_AF-A0A382F9T8-F1
#
_entry.id   AF-A0A382F9T8-F1
#
_cell.length_a   1.000
_cell.length_b   1.000
_cell.length_c   1.000
_cell.angle_alpha   90.00
_cell.angle_beta   90.00
_cell.angle_gamma   90.00
#
_symmetry.space_group_name_H-M   'P 1'
#
loop_
_entity.id
_entity.type
_entity.pdbx_description
1 polymer ?
#
loop_
_entity_poly.entity_id
_entity_poly.type
_entity_poly.pdbx_seq_one_letter_code
_entity_poly.pdbx_strand_id
1 'polypeptide(L)' 'MEIPYNVELREDTGLYNSKLGIWLFLASEIMLFGGLFSAYILLRTGAPVWPPIGEHGSILHMLKETVPHATFNTVVL' A
#
# COMPACT_ATOMS: atom_id res chain seq x y z
N MET A 1 -18.64 19.58 26.45
CA MET A 1 -17.20 19.92 26.45
C MET A 1 -16.79 20.04 24.99
N GLU A 2 -16.34 21.21 24.57
CA GLU A 2 -15.86 21.41 23.19
C GLU A 2 -14.37 21.13 23.12
N ILE A 3 -13.94 20.41 22.09
CA ILE A 3 -12.53 20.08 21.86
C ILE A 3 -11.93 21.23 21.03
N PRO A 4 -10.90 21.93 21.52
CA PRO A 4 -10.30 23.05 20.78
C PRO A 4 -9.64 22.57 19.48
N TYR A 5 -9.58 23.45 18.47
CA TYR A 5 -8.96 23.18 17.15
C TYR A 5 -9.52 21.96 16.41
N ASN A 6 -10.80 21.64 16.62
CA ASN A 6 -11.50 20.60 15.89
C ASN A 6 -11.83 21.03 14.44
N VAL A 7 -12.15 22.32 14.26
CA VAL A 7 -12.46 22.93 12.95
C VAL A 7 -11.55 24.14 12.71
N GLU A 8 -11.32 24.94 13.75
CA GLU A 8 -10.43 26.10 13.68
C GLU A 8 -8.97 25.68 13.53
N LEU A 9 -8.22 26.46 12.75
CA LEU A 9 -6.80 26.27 12.58
C LEU A 9 -6.07 26.76 13.83
N ARG A 10 -5.06 26.00 14.25
CA ARG A 10 -4.15 26.43 15.31
C ARG A 10 -3.18 27.48 14.73
N GLU A 11 -2.97 28.60 15.42
CA GLU A 11 -2.18 29.73 14.91
C GLU A 11 -0.70 29.40 14.67
N ASP A 12 -0.14 28.47 15.45
CA ASP A 12 1.28 28.09 15.39
C ASP A 12 1.61 27.08 14.29
N THR A 13 0.68 26.15 14.01
CA THR A 13 0.88 25.07 13.03
C THR A 13 0.09 25.28 11.75
N GLY A 14 -0.96 26.11 11.77
CA GLY A 14 -1.90 26.28 10.66
C GLY A 14 -2.71 25.02 10.34
N LEU A 15 -2.82 24.07 11.27
CA LEU A 15 -3.53 22.79 11.11
C LEU A 15 -4.58 22.63 12.22
N TYR A 16 -5.66 21.90 11.90
CA TYR A 16 -6.63 21.42 12.88
C TYR A 16 -6.32 19.96 13.25
N ASN A 17 -6.78 19.52 14.43
CA ASN A 17 -6.36 18.25 15.04
C ASN A 17 -6.64 17.03 14.15
N SER A 18 -7.79 16.98 13.48
CA SER A 18 -8.15 15.82 12.65
C SER A 18 -7.26 15.69 11.42
N LYS A 19 -6.72 16.79 10.90
CA LYS A 19 -5.72 16.73 9.81
C LYS A 19 -4.46 16.03 10.32
N LEU A 20 -3.89 16.45 11.45
CA LEU A 20 -2.73 15.77 12.04
C LEU A 20 -3.00 14.28 12.32
N GLY A 21 -4.20 13.94 12.80
CA GLY A 21 -4.62 12.55 12.99
C GLY A 21 -4.56 11.72 11.70
N ILE A 22 -5.03 12.27 10.58
CA ILE A 22 -4.93 11.59 9.27
C ILE A 22 -3.47 11.42 8.82
N TRP A 23 -2.61 12.41 9.04
CA TRP A 23 -1.20 12.29 8.69
C TRP A 23 -0.51 11.18 9.48
N LEU A 24 -0.77 11.07 10.79
CA LEU A 24 -0.23 10.00 11.63
C LEU A 24 -0.78 8.63 11.22
N PHE A 25 -2.08 8.54 10.93
CA PHE A 25 -2.71 7.32 10.44
C PHE A 25 -2.06 6.86 9.12
N LEU A 26 -1.96 7.75 8.12
CA LEU A 26 -1.32 7.45 6.84
C LEU A 26 0.15 7.06 7.01
N ALA A 27 0.90 7.71 7.89
CA ALA A 27 2.29 7.34 8.19
C ALA A 27 2.39 5.92 8.76
N SER A 28 1.45 5.51 9.62
CA SER A 28 1.42 4.14 10.16
C SER A 28 1.12 3.09 9.08
N GLU A 29 0.20 3.39 8.15
CA GLU A 29 -0.11 2.52 7.01
C GLU A 29 1.10 2.39 6.07
N ILE A 30 1.82 3.48 5.80
CA ILE A 30 3.05 3.44 5.00
C ILE A 30 4.08 2.49 5.63
N MET A 31 4.22 2.49 6.95
CA MET A 31 5.12 1.56 7.65
C MET A 31 4.62 0.11 7.54
N LEU A 32 3.31 -0.13 7.69
CA LEU A 32 2.70 -1.45 7.55
C LEU A 32 2.94 -2.02 6.15
N PHE A 33 2.57 -1.28 5.10
CA PHE A 33 2.79 -1.69 3.72
C PHE A 33 4.27 -1.74 3.35
N GLY A 34 5.10 -0.86 3.91
CA GLY A 34 6.56 -0.92 3.77
C GLY A 34 7.14 -2.23 4.29
N GLY A 35 6.65 -2.74 5.43
CA GLY A 35 7.01 -4.05 5.95
C GLY A 35 6.57 -5.18 5.02
N LEU A 36 5.34 -5.13 4.50
CA LEU A 36 4.83 -6.13 3.55
C LEU A 36 5.62 -6.14 2.23
N PHE A 37 5.97 -4.98 1.69
CA PHE A 37 6.83 -4.88 0.51
C PHE A 37 8.24 -5.41 0.77
N SER A 38 8.81 -5.09 1.94
CA SER A 38 10.12 -5.62 2.33
C SER A 38 10.11 -7.14 2.44
N ALA A 39 9.07 -7.71 3.06
CA ALA A 39 8.87 -9.15 3.13
C ALA A 39 8.75 -9.78 1.74
N TYR A 40 7.95 -9.18 0.84
CA TYR A 40 7.84 -9.64 -0.54
C TYR A 40 9.18 -9.63 -1.26
N ILE A 41 9.95 -8.53 -1.20
CA ILE A 41 11.25 -8.41 -1.87
C ILE A 41 12.21 -9.48 -1.34
N LEU A 42 12.33 -9.64 -0.02
CA LEU A 42 13.23 -10.63 0.58
C LEU A 42 12.88 -12.06 0.14
N LEU A 43 11.60 -12.43 0.21
CA LEU A 43 11.14 -13.74 -0.23
C LEU A 43 11.33 -13.94 -1.74
N ARG A 44 11.07 -12.90 -2.53
CA ARG A 44 11.24 -12.90 -3.99
C ARG A 44 12.68 -13.10 -4.41
N THR A 45 13.63 -12.46 -3.72
CA THR A 45 15.07 -12.58 -3.99
C THR A 45 15.66 -13.88 -3.45
N GLY A 46 15.11 -14.41 -2.36
CA GLY A 46 15.54 -15.68 -1.77
C GLY A 46 15.00 -16.92 -2.48
N ALA A 47 14.00 -16.76 -3.35
CA ALA A 47 13.41 -17.87 -4.09
C ALA A 47 14.34 -18.33 -5.24
N PRO A 48 14.82 -19.59 -5.25
CA PRO A 48 15.72 -20.10 -6.29
C PRO A 48 15.04 -20.20 -7.66
N VAL A 49 13.71 -20.35 -7.68
CA VAL A 49 12.89 -20.32 -8.88
C VAL A 49 11.72 -19.39 -8.63
N TRP A 50 11.49 -18.48 -9.57
CA TRP A 50 10.34 -17.59 -9.55
C TRP A 50 9.89 -17.24 -10.98
N PRO A 51 8.58 -17.10 -11.26
CA PRO A 51 7.45 -17.34 -10.34
C PRO A 51 7.44 -18.79 -9.85
N PRO A 52 6.86 -19.08 -8.67
CA PRO A 52 6.72 -20.45 -8.20
C PRO A 52 6.11 -21.22 -9.36
N ILE A 53 6.83 -22.21 -9.89
CA ILE A 53 6.51 -22.87 -11.16
C ILE A 53 5.04 -23.23 -11.06
N GLY A 54 4.18 -22.50 -11.80
CA GLY A 54 2.75 -22.74 -11.76
C GLY A 54 2.54 -24.22 -12.05
N GLU A 55 1.52 -24.84 -11.46
CA GLU A 55 1.22 -26.29 -11.52
C GLU A 55 1.32 -26.95 -12.92
N HIS A 56 1.55 -26.19 -13.99
CA HIS A 56 1.61 -26.58 -15.40
C HIS A 56 2.87 -26.10 -16.17
N GLY A 57 3.93 -25.63 -15.51
CA GLY A 57 5.26 -25.41 -16.14
C GLY A 57 5.41 -24.18 -17.07
N SER A 58 4.37 -23.38 -17.27
CA SER A 58 4.41 -22.17 -18.12
C SER A 58 3.93 -20.91 -17.41
N ILE A 59 4.70 -19.83 -17.52
CA ILE A 59 4.35 -18.49 -17.03
C ILE A 59 3.24 -17.82 -17.87
N LEU A 60 2.94 -18.37 -19.04
CA LEU A 60 2.02 -17.75 -20.00
C LEU A 60 0.61 -17.61 -19.43
N HIS A 61 0.15 -18.61 -18.67
CA HIS A 61 -1.16 -18.58 -18.02
C HIS A 61 -1.22 -17.47 -16.96
N MET A 62 -0.18 -17.31 -16.14
CA MET A 62 -0.13 -16.22 -15.16
C MET A 62 -0.16 -14.85 -15.84
N LEU A 63 0.64 -14.64 -16.90
CA LEU A 63 0.69 -13.35 -17.58
C LEU A 63 -0.62 -13.01 -18.30
N LYS A 64 -1.24 -13.99 -18.95
CA LYS A 64 -2.49 -13.78 -19.70
C LYS A 64 -3.66 -13.43 -18.79
N GLU A 65 -3.75 -14.04 -17.61
CA GLU A 65 -4.84 -13.77 -16.67
C GLU A 65 -4.53 -12.55 -15.79
N THR A 66 -3.34 -12.46 -15.19
CA THR A 66 -3.05 -11.41 -14.19
C THR A 66 -2.83 -10.02 -14.77
N VAL A 67 -2.20 -9.89 -15.94
CA VAL A 67 -1.85 -8.58 -16.51
C VAL A 67 -3.11 -7.79 -16.90
N PRO A 68 -4.08 -8.35 -17.66
CA PRO A 68 -5.31 -7.62 -17.98
C PRO A 68 -6.10 -7.22 -16.73
N HIS A 69 -6.15 -8.07 -15.71
CA HIS A 69 -6.82 -7.74 -14.45
C HIS A 69 -6.11 -6.60 -13.70
N ALA A 70 -4.78 -6.62 -13.63
CA ALA A 70 -4.01 -5.54 -13.02
C ALA A 70 -4.20 -4.23 -13.80
N THR A 71 -4.14 -4.27 -15.14
CA THR A 71 -4.39 -3.09 -16.00
C THR A 71 -5.78 -2.52 -15.76
N PHE A 72 -6.80 -3.37 -15.73
CA PHE A 72 -8.17 -2.92 -15.44
C PHE A 72 -8.27 -2.24 -14.08
N ASN A 73 -7.74 -2.87 -13.01
CA ASN A 73 -7.76 -2.28 -11.67
C ASN A 73 -7.05 -0.92 -11.61
N THR A 74 -5.92 -0.75 -12.30
CA THR A 74 -5.20 0.53 -12.36
C THR A 74 -5.93 1.60 -13.16
N VAL A 75 -6.71 1.24 -14.17
CA VAL A 75 -7.51 2.22 -14.94
C VAL A 75 -8.74 2.70 -14.15
N VAL A 76 -9.27 1.84 -13.27
CA VAL A 76 -10.50 2.12 -12.51
C VAL A 76 -10.25 2.92 -11.23
N LEU A 77 -9.13 2.67 -10.53
CA LEU A 77 -8.75 3.33 -9.27
C LEU A 77 -8.09 4.69 -9.52
#